data_AF-A0A2V6WRI1-F1
#
_entry.id   AF-A0A2V6WRI1-F1
#
_cell.length_a   1.000
_cell.length_b   1.000
_cell.length_c   1.000
_cell.angle_alpha   90.00
_cell.angle_beta   90.00
_cell.angle_gamma   90.00
#
_symmetry.space_group_name_H-M   'P 1'
#
loop_
_entity.id
_entity.type
_entity.pdbx_description
1 polymer ?
#
loop_
_entity_poly.entity_id
_entity_poly.type
_entity_poly.pdbx_seq_one_letter_code
_entity_poly.pdbx_strand_id
1 'polypeptide(L)' 'LLAEGLRRAGRDAGGAGLKAALEGIRNFEGVVGTFSFAPGRHAGATGIIIARVEGERIVLVK' A
#
# COMPACT_ATOMS: atom_id res chain seq x y z
N LEU A 1 -2.29 2.56 5.68
CA LEU A 1 -0.83 2.25 5.58
C LEU A 1 0.01 3.10 6.52
N LEU A 2 -0.08 4.44 6.51
CA LEU A 2 0.68 5.28 7.45
C LEU A 2 0.39 4.93 8.92
N ALA A 3 -0.88 4.80 9.31
CA ALA A 3 -1.26 4.40 10.66
C ALA A 3 -0.64 3.04 11.07
N GLU A 4 -0.60 2.07 10.15
CA GLU A 4 0.03 0.78 10.39
C GLU A 4 1.55 0.90 10.51
N GLY A 5 2.19 1.72 9.66
CA GLY A 5 3.61 2.03 9.76
C GLY A 5 3.98 2.67 11.10
N LEU A 6 3.20 3.65 11.56
CA LEU A 6 3.38 4.29 12.87
C LEU A 6 3.17 3.30 14.02
N ARG A 7 2.13 2.46 13.94
CA ARG A 7 1.88 1.40 14.94
C ARG A 7 3.07 0.44 15.06
N ARG A 8 3.69 0.07 13.94
CA ARG A 8 4.87 -0.81 13.91
C ARG A 8 6.15 -0.11 14.38
N ALA A 9 6.35 1.14 13.99
CA ALA A 9 7.50 1.94 14.40
C ALA A 9 7.47 2.24 15.91
N GLY A 10 6.28 2.39 16.48
CA GLY A 10 6.09 2.65 17.90
C GLY A 10 6.81 3.91 18.34
N ARG A 11 7.71 3.80 19.33
CA ARG A 11 8.50 4.93 19.82
C ARG A 11 9.59 5.38 18.85
N ASP A 12 9.96 4.56 17.88
CA ASP A 12 10.93 4.88 16.83
C ASP A 12 10.24 5.42 15.57
N ALA A 13 9.22 6.26 15.73
CA ALA A 13 8.46 6.83 14.61
C ALA A 13 9.18 7.98 13.88
N GLY A 14 10.48 8.17 14.13
CA GLY A 14 11.32 9.08 13.34
C GLY A 14 11.47 8.61 11.89
N GLY A 15 12.10 9.42 11.03
CA GLY A 15 12.18 9.13 9.60
C GLY A 15 12.75 7.76 9.24
N ALA A 16 13.85 7.35 9.90
CA ALA A 16 14.49 6.06 9.65
C ALA A 16 13.65 4.88 10.18
N GLY A 17 13.14 4.96 11.41
CA GLY A 17 12.35 3.90 12.02
C GLY A 17 10.98 3.72 11.35
N LEU A 18 10.32 4.82 10.96
CA LEU A 18 9.09 4.75 10.16
C LEU A 18 9.34 4.14 8.78
N LYS A 19 10.45 4.51 8.11
CA LYS A 19 10.83 3.91 6.83
C LYS A 19 11.03 2.39 6.98
N ALA A 20 11.81 1.97 7.97
CA ALA A 20 12.05 0.55 8.24
C ALA A 20 10.73 -0.19 8.55
N ALA A 21 9.85 0.42 9.33
CA ALA A 21 8.54 -0.14 9.67
C ALA A 21 7.64 -0.32 8.45
N LEU A 22 7.63 0.67 7.53
CA LEU A 22 6.90 0.59 6.27
C LEU A 22 7.48 -0.47 5.34
N GLU A 23 8.80 -0.51 5.16
CA GLU A 23 9.50 -1.52 4.34
C GLU A 23 9.31 -2.95 4.87
N GLY A 24 9.01 -3.11 6.16
CA GLY A 24 8.68 -4.39 6.80
C GLY A 24 7.21 -4.83 6.65
N ILE A 25 6.34 -4.03 6.03
CA ILE A 25 4.95 -4.42 5.81
C ILE A 25 4.88 -5.54 4.76
N ARG A 26 4.33 -6.69 5.16
CA ARG A 26 4.10 -7.87 4.33
C ARG A 26 2.64 -8.27 4.41
N ASN A 27 2.03 -8.49 3.26
CA ASN A 27 0.68 -9.02 3.06
C ASN A 27 -0.36 -8.33 3.95
N PHE A 28 -0.27 -7.02 4.11
CA PHE A 28 -1.21 -6.25 4.91
C PHE A 28 -2.54 -6.13 4.16
N GLU A 29 -3.60 -6.66 4.75
CA GLU A 29 -4.96 -6.59 4.21
C GLU A 29 -5.53 -5.18 4.41
N GLY A 30 -5.78 -4.49 3.30
CA GLY A 30 -6.51 -3.23 3.26
C GLY A 30 -7.82 -3.37 2.49
N VAL A 31 -8.65 -2.33 2.58
CA VAL A 31 -9.98 -2.29 1.94
C VAL A 31 -9.92 -2.51 0.43
N VAL A 32 -8.84 -2.04 -0.23
CA VAL A 32 -8.69 -2.09 -1.70
C VAL A 32 -7.71 -3.17 -2.18
N GLY A 33 -7.25 -4.04 -1.28
CA GLY A 33 -6.34 -5.13 -1.63
C GLY A 33 -5.25 -5.38 -0.60
N THR A 34 -4.30 -6.23 -0.98
CA THR A 34 -3.17 -6.61 -0.13
C THR A 34 -1.92 -5.81 -0.46
N PHE A 35 -1.22 -5.33 0.57
CA PHE A 35 -0.06 -4.46 0.42
C PHE A 35 1.19 -5.09 1.02
N SER A 36 2.28 -5.05 0.25
CA SER A 36 3.62 -5.46 0.68
C SER A 36 4.64 -4.43 0.23
N PHE A 37 5.60 -4.11 1.07
CA PHE A 37 6.71 -3.21 0.75
C PHE A 37 8.04 -3.93 0.97
N ALA A 38 9.13 -3.38 0.45
CA ALA A 38 10.48 -3.83 0.73
C ALA A 38 11.48 -2.70 0.40
N PRO A 39 12.74 -2.80 0.87
CA PRO A 39 13.81 -1.98 0.31
C PRO A 39 13.85 -2.11 -1.21
N GLY A 40 13.71 -1.00 -1.93
CA GLY A 40 13.66 -0.98 -3.40
C GLY A 40 12.32 -1.38 -4.04
N ARG A 41 11.30 -1.78 -3.25
CA ARG A 41 9.93 -2.00 -3.73
C ARG A 41 8.96 -1.09 -2.97
N HIS A 42 8.75 0.11 -3.53
CA HIS A 42 7.95 1.16 -2.90
C HIS A 42 6.48 1.19 -3.37
N ALA A 43 6.12 0.40 -4.39
CA ALA A 43 4.74 0.16 -4.77
C ALA A 43 4.16 -1.00 -3.94
N GLY A 44 3.27 -0.66 -3.00
CA GLY A 44 2.68 -1.59 -2.05
C GLY A 44 1.74 -2.61 -2.68
N ALA A 45 0.91 -2.12 -3.61
CA ALA A 45 0.02 -2.92 -4.44
C ALA A 45 0.67 -3.12 -5.81
N THR A 46 0.51 -4.31 -6.36
CA THR A 46 0.95 -4.66 -7.71
C THR A 46 -0.25 -5.16 -8.49
N GLY A 47 -0.40 -4.66 -9.71
CA GLY A 47 -1.56 -4.91 -10.55
C GLY A 47 -2.11 -3.58 -11.07
N ILE A 48 -2.53 -3.58 -12.32
CA ILE A 48 -3.22 -2.48 -12.97
C ILE A 48 -4.56 -3.04 -13.41
N ILE A 49 -5.63 -2.30 -13.15
CA ILE A 49 -6.95 -2.65 -13.65
C ILE A 49 -7.21 -1.75 -14.86
N ILE A 50 -7.55 -2.36 -15.99
CA ILE A 50 -8.02 -1.61 -17.15
C ILE A 50 -9.50 -1.33 -16.93
N ALA A 51 -9.87 -0.06 -16.99
CA ALA A 51 -11.25 0.37 -16.90
C ALA A 51 -11.63 1.21 -18.12
N ARG A 52 -12.91 1.15 -18.48
CA ARG A 52 -13.53 1.92 -19.55
C ARG A 52 -14.50 2.93 -18.93
N VAL A 53 -14.58 4.11 -19.53
CA VAL A 53 -15.64 5.07 -19.22
C VAL A 53 -16.84 4.79 -20.12
N GLU A 54 -17.99 4.52 -19.52
CA GLU A 54 -19.28 4.34 -20.20
C GLU A 54 -20.28 5.37 -19.66
N GLY A 55 -20.46 6.46 -20.41
CA GLY A 55 -21.20 7.63 -19.93
C GLY A 55 -20.50 8.27 -18.72
N GLU A 56 -21.22 8.39 -17.61
CA GLU A 56 -20.69 8.92 -16.33
C GLU A 56 -20.12 7.83 -15.40
N ARG A 57 -20.02 6.58 -15.88
CA ARG A 57 -19.58 5.44 -15.07
C ARG A 57 -18.19 4.93 -15.49
N ILE A 58 -17.44 4.44 -14.51
CA ILE A 58 -16.21 3.66 -14.71
C ILE A 58 -16.59 2.17 -14.62
N VAL A 59 -16.32 1.42 -15.69
CA VAL A 59 -16.62 -0.02 -15.80
C VAL A 59 -15.32 -0.79 -15.97
N LEU A 60 -15.13 -1.86 -15.20
CA LEU A 60 -13.93 -2.70 -15.32
C LEU A 60 -13.96 -3.49 -16.63
N VAL A 61 -12.84 -3.48 -17.35
CA VAL A 61 -12.66 -4.33 -18.54
C VAL A 61 -12.26 -5.72 -18.05
N LYS A 62 -13.07 -6.73 -18.39
CA LYS A 62 -12.76 -8.15 -18.15
C LYS A 62 -11.83 -8.70 -19.22
#